data_AF-A0A2U0RYM2-F1
#
_entry.id   AF-A0A2U0RYM2-F1
#
_cell.length_a   1.000
_cell.length_b   1.000
_cell.length_c   1.000
_cell.angle_alpha   90.00
_cell.angle_beta   90.00
_cell.angle_gamma   90.00
#
_symmetry.space_group_name_H-M   'P 1'
#
loop_
_entity.id
_entity.type
_entity.pdbx_description
1 polymer ?
#
loop_
_entity_poly.entity_id
_entity_poly.type
_entity_poly.pdbx_seq_one_letter_code
_entity_poly.pdbx_strand_id
1 'polypeptide(L)'
;MTSIPQVPENIARTKVIVYKSRVEPSTLKQTAEEMKNELFVKRFSKPKPEDIHVVSVDKHYVPYVLVDAKYRIDYYTKKVYNIDVSKNVKEIKILGETFKPQMVPVPNAELEQFRSVISLEGQELFFYEDKAYFILDQSGNEISPDQVPIAPSEDNPKKLLKEFKKKTAAITVSNQEVIMMAKTKLIKRPSDVDTIDKEIFQVNEHAIIYNPIYIITFRNVNTKEEKTVRIDGVTADVIQ
;
A
#
# COMPACT_ATOMS: atom_id res chain seq x y z
N MET A 1 -21.46 -4.16 -6.31
CA MET A 1 -20.26 -3.50 -5.78
C MET A 1 -20.70 -2.16 -5.21
N THR A 2 -20.61 -1.98 -3.89
CA THR A 2 -20.97 -0.72 -3.23
C THR A 2 -20.01 0.37 -3.73
N SER A 3 -20.53 1.49 -4.22
CA SER A 3 -19.69 2.61 -4.66
C SER A 3 -18.94 3.20 -3.46
N ILE A 4 -17.65 3.45 -3.62
CA ILE A 4 -16.84 4.11 -2.59
C ILE A 4 -17.38 5.54 -2.43
N PRO A 5 -17.71 5.98 -1.21
CA PRO A 5 -18.23 7.33 -0.99
C PRO A 5 -17.17 8.36 -1.39
N GLN A 6 -17.62 9.48 -1.95
CA GLN A 6 -16.76 10.62 -2.22
C GLN A 6 -16.42 11.29 -0.88
N VAL A 7 -15.13 11.46 -0.60
CA VAL A 7 -14.61 12.02 0.65
C VAL A 7 -13.59 13.12 0.34
N PRO A 8 -13.41 14.13 1.20
CA PRO A 8 -12.33 15.09 1.06
C PRO A 8 -10.96 14.41 1.00
N GLU A 9 -10.09 14.87 0.10
CA GLU A 9 -8.82 14.19 -0.22
C GLU A 9 -7.63 15.12 -0.03
N ASN A 10 -6.56 14.60 0.56
CA ASN A 10 -5.25 15.24 0.59
C ASN A 10 -4.20 14.27 0.04
N ILE A 11 -3.83 14.45 -1.22
CA ILE A 11 -2.93 13.53 -1.93
C ILE A 11 -1.55 14.17 -2.08
N ALA A 12 -0.53 13.57 -1.48
CA ALA A 12 0.85 13.97 -1.68
C ALA A 12 1.26 13.88 -3.16
N ARG A 13 2.10 14.82 -3.61
CA ARG A 13 2.67 14.78 -4.95
C ARG A 13 3.56 13.54 -5.11
N THR A 14 3.44 12.87 -6.25
CA THR A 14 4.26 11.70 -6.57
C THR A 14 5.75 12.07 -6.60
N LYS A 15 6.53 11.40 -5.75
CA LYS A 15 7.99 11.49 -5.73
C LYS A 15 8.57 10.49 -6.74
N VAL A 16 9.68 10.85 -7.37
CA VAL A 16 10.44 9.95 -8.24
C VAL A 16 11.80 9.73 -7.62
N ILE A 17 12.10 8.48 -7.29
CA ILE A 17 13.34 8.01 -6.69
C ILE A 17 13.99 7.07 -7.70
N VAL A 18 15.29 7.19 -7.89
CA VAL A 18 16.06 6.25 -8.71
C VAL A 18 17.21 5.77 -7.86
N TYR A 19 17.40 4.46 -7.75
CA TYR A 19 18.48 3.91 -6.93
C TYR A 19 19.82 3.94 -7.64
N LYS A 20 20.86 4.26 -6.86
CA LYS A 20 22.26 4.10 -7.27
C LYS A 20 22.57 2.63 -7.43
N SER A 21 23.16 2.27 -8.56
CA SER A 21 23.68 0.92 -8.70
C SER A 21 24.93 0.73 -7.85
N ARG A 22 25.03 -0.42 -7.20
CA ARG A 22 26.16 -0.82 -6.35
C ARG A 22 26.97 -1.96 -6.94
N VAL A 23 26.62 -2.43 -8.13
CA VAL A 23 27.28 -3.56 -8.77
C VAL A 23 28.43 -3.06 -9.64
N GLU A 24 29.64 -3.47 -9.29
CA GLU A 24 30.85 -3.16 -10.05
C GLU A 24 30.92 -3.95 -11.36
N PRO A 25 31.54 -3.40 -12.42
CA PRO A 25 31.70 -4.11 -13.69
C PRO A 25 32.43 -5.46 -13.58
N SER A 26 33.35 -5.61 -12.61
CA SER A 26 34.04 -6.87 -12.35
C SER A 26 33.09 -7.95 -11.85
N THR A 27 32.14 -7.59 -10.97
CA THR A 27 31.11 -8.49 -10.46
C THR A 27 30.20 -8.96 -11.59
N LEU A 28 29.72 -8.04 -12.44
CA LEU A 28 28.91 -8.41 -13.61
C LEU A 28 29.63 -9.38 -14.55
N LYS A 29 30.93 -9.16 -14.78
CA LYS A 29 31.75 -10.07 -15.60
C LYS A 29 31.86 -11.45 -14.97
N GLN A 30 32.13 -11.52 -13.67
CA GLN A 30 32.23 -12.80 -12.96
C GLN A 30 30.90 -13.57 -13.02
N THR A 31 29.78 -12.92 -12.66
CA THR A 31 28.45 -13.54 -12.73
C THR A 31 28.11 -13.96 -14.15
N ALA A 32 28.50 -13.18 -15.17
CA ALA A 32 28.28 -13.57 -16.56
C ALA A 32 29.01 -14.88 -16.93
N GLU A 33 30.26 -15.04 -16.53
CA GLU A 33 31.03 -16.27 -16.78
C GLU A 33 30.48 -17.48 -16.03
N GLU A 34 30.02 -17.29 -14.79
CA GLU A 34 29.34 -18.32 -14.01
C GLU A 34 28.05 -18.77 -14.72
N MET A 35 27.23 -17.82 -15.19
CA MET A 35 25.96 -18.11 -15.87
C MET A 35 26.09 -18.81 -17.22
N LYS A 36 27.17 -18.61 -17.96
CA LYS A 36 27.44 -19.39 -19.18
C LYS A 36 27.44 -20.89 -18.90
N ASN A 37 27.97 -21.30 -17.75
CA ASN A 37 28.10 -22.70 -17.38
C ASN A 37 26.78 -23.36 -16.97
N GLU A 38 25.75 -22.58 -16.68
CA GLU A 38 24.46 -23.07 -16.18
C GLU A 38 23.35 -22.97 -17.23
N LEU A 39 23.23 -21.83 -17.91
CA LEU A 39 22.08 -21.51 -18.77
C LEU A 39 21.90 -22.45 -19.95
N PHE A 40 22.98 -22.89 -20.59
CA PHE A 40 22.92 -23.65 -21.85
C PHE A 40 23.12 -25.16 -21.67
N VAL A 41 23.22 -25.64 -20.43
CA VAL A 41 23.31 -27.06 -20.14
C VAL A 41 21.97 -27.72 -20.42
N LYS A 42 21.95 -28.71 -21.32
CA LYS A 42 20.80 -29.59 -21.58
C LYS A 42 21.12 -30.98 -21.06
N ARG A 43 20.10 -31.80 -20.80
CA ARG A 43 20.28 -33.19 -20.32
C ARG A 43 21.21 -33.93 -21.31
N PHE A 44 22.42 -34.29 -20.86
CA PHE A 44 23.52 -34.93 -21.61
C PHE A 44 24.35 -34.06 -22.57
N SER A 45 24.17 -32.75 -22.63
CA SER A 45 25.01 -31.87 -23.46
C SER A 45 25.32 -30.57 -22.74
N LYS A 46 26.61 -30.37 -22.43
CA LYS A 46 27.15 -29.11 -21.91
C LYS A 46 27.99 -28.46 -23.02
N PRO A 47 27.54 -27.32 -23.59
CA PRO A 47 28.35 -26.57 -24.54
C PRO A 47 29.63 -26.04 -23.88
N LYS A 48 30.69 -25.83 -24.67
CA LYS A 48 31.92 -25.23 -24.14
C LYS A 48 31.63 -23.78 -23.76
N PRO A 49 32.17 -23.25 -22.66
CA PRO A 49 31.98 -21.84 -22.30
C PRO A 49 32.45 -20.88 -23.39
N GLU A 50 33.48 -21.27 -24.15
CA GLU A 50 34.01 -20.54 -25.31
C GLU A 50 32.97 -20.39 -26.44
N ASP A 51 32.01 -21.30 -26.55
CA ASP A 51 30.93 -21.24 -27.55
C ASP A 51 29.79 -20.29 -27.12
N ILE A 52 29.83 -19.76 -25.89
CA ILE A 52 28.78 -18.90 -25.32
C ILE A 52 29.35 -17.51 -25.12
N HIS A 53 28.86 -16.56 -25.93
CA HIS A 53 29.31 -15.19 -25.87
C HIS A 53 28.28 -14.30 -25.19
N VAL A 54 28.75 -13.33 -24.43
CA VAL A 54 27.94 -12.19 -24.00
C VAL A 54 27.76 -11.27 -25.19
N VAL A 55 26.51 -11.10 -25.62
CA VAL A 55 26.11 -10.23 -26.74
C VAL A 55 25.89 -8.80 -26.25
N SER A 56 25.25 -8.65 -25.10
CA SER A 56 24.99 -7.33 -24.50
C SER A 56 24.93 -7.39 -22.98
N VAL A 57 25.23 -6.25 -22.36
CA VAL A 57 25.01 -5.99 -20.94
C VAL A 57 24.28 -4.66 -20.86
N ASP A 58 22.97 -4.71 -20.64
CA ASP A 58 22.09 -3.55 -20.72
C ASP A 58 21.53 -3.19 -19.35
N LYS A 59 21.87 -1.99 -18.87
CA LYS A 59 21.28 -1.43 -17.65
C LYS A 59 19.88 -0.87 -17.94
N HIS A 60 18.90 -1.39 -17.22
CA HIS A 60 17.50 -0.98 -17.25
C HIS A 60 17.10 -0.43 -15.88
N TYR A 61 16.00 0.33 -15.85
CA TYR A 61 15.37 0.79 -14.62
C TYR A 61 13.95 0.24 -14.53
N VAL A 62 13.68 -0.53 -13.48
CA VAL A 62 12.38 -1.17 -13.23
C VAL A 62 11.69 -0.45 -12.06
N PRO A 63 10.43 0.01 -12.25
CA PRO A 63 9.73 0.77 -11.21
C PRO A 63 9.03 -0.13 -10.18
N TYR A 64 9.02 0.35 -8.95
CA TYR A 64 8.07 0.00 -7.89
C TYR A 64 7.23 1.23 -7.54
N VAL A 65 5.98 1.04 -7.12
CA VAL A 65 5.11 2.13 -6.63
C VAL A 65 4.84 1.91 -5.16
N LEU A 66 5.27 2.85 -4.32
CA LEU A 66 5.05 2.83 -2.87
C LEU A 66 3.95 3.81 -2.49
N VAL A 67 3.03 3.37 -1.64
CA VAL A 67 1.94 4.18 -1.09
C VAL A 67 1.88 4.02 0.42
N ASP A 68 1.85 5.15 1.13
CA ASP A 68 1.40 5.26 2.52
C ASP A 68 0.16 6.17 2.57
N ALA A 69 -0.95 5.61 3.00
CA ALA A 69 -2.23 6.29 3.06
C ALA A 69 -2.96 6.02 4.38
N LYS A 70 -3.84 6.95 4.75
CA LYS A 70 -4.74 6.81 5.89
C LYS A 70 -6.12 7.38 5.59
N TYR A 71 -7.11 6.84 6.26
CA TYR A 71 -8.47 7.35 6.27
C TYR A 71 -8.85 7.64 7.71
N ARG A 72 -9.44 8.81 7.96
CA ARG A 72 -9.95 9.19 9.27
C ARG A 72 -11.33 9.81 9.16
N ILE A 73 -12.23 9.40 10.03
CA ILE A 73 -13.57 9.94 10.20
C ILE A 73 -13.85 10.19 11.68
N ASP A 74 -14.24 11.42 12.00
CA ASP A 74 -14.78 11.82 13.28
C ASP A 74 -16.30 11.99 13.08
N TYR A 75 -17.12 11.30 13.88
CA TYR A 75 -18.56 11.19 13.66
C TYR A 75 -19.36 11.10 14.96
N TYR A 76 -20.55 11.67 14.95
CA TYR A 76 -21.51 11.55 16.03
C TYR A 76 -22.36 10.29 15.89
N THR A 77 -22.65 9.64 17.02
CA THR A 77 -23.71 8.65 17.16
C THR A 77 -24.70 9.13 18.22
N LYS A 78 -25.98 8.90 17.99
CA LYS A 78 -27.05 9.17 18.95
C LYS A 78 -27.03 8.12 20.04
N LYS A 79 -27.05 8.59 21.27
CA LYS A 79 -27.12 7.75 22.45
C LYS A 79 -28.30 8.18 23.32
N VAL A 80 -29.08 7.22 23.75
CA VAL A 80 -30.09 7.43 24.79
C VAL A 80 -29.48 7.04 26.13
N TYR A 81 -29.35 8.01 27.03
CA TYR A 81 -28.93 7.80 28.41
C TYR A 81 -30.17 7.67 29.29
N ASN A 82 -30.23 6.58 30.06
CA ASN A 82 -31.28 6.38 31.04
C ASN A 82 -30.72 6.70 32.42
N ILE A 83 -31.33 7.67 33.10
CA ILE A 83 -30.95 8.08 34.45
C ILE A 83 -31.99 7.54 35.42
N ASP A 84 -31.54 6.73 36.37
CA ASP A 84 -32.37 6.18 37.44
C ASP A 84 -32.72 7.26 38.47
N VAL A 85 -33.99 7.32 38.84
CA VAL A 85 -34.52 8.36 39.73
C VAL A 85 -35.42 7.73 40.80
N SER A 86 -35.62 8.43 41.91
CA SER A 86 -36.44 7.91 43.00
C SER A 86 -37.91 7.76 42.60
N LYS A 87 -38.57 6.68 43.02
CA LYS A 87 -39.95 6.33 42.62
C LYS A 87 -41.01 7.39 42.97
N ASN A 88 -40.73 8.26 43.94
CA ASN A 88 -41.61 9.34 44.36
C ASN A 88 -41.39 10.66 43.59
N VAL A 89 -40.41 10.72 42.69
CA VAL A 89 -40.14 11.89 41.85
C VAL A 89 -41.20 11.96 40.74
N LYS A 90 -41.94 13.08 40.70
CA LYS A 90 -42.96 13.34 39.68
C LYS A 90 -42.41 14.07 38.46
N GLU A 91 -41.38 14.87 38.64
CA GLU A 91 -40.77 15.72 37.63
C GLU A 91 -39.30 15.98 37.95
N ILE A 92 -38.46 16.06 36.92
CA ILE A 92 -37.06 16.45 37.02
C ILE A 92 -36.79 17.59 36.04
N LYS A 93 -36.01 18.57 36.46
CA LYS A 93 -35.54 19.64 35.59
C LYS A 93 -34.05 19.51 35.34
N ILE A 94 -33.65 19.39 34.07
CA ILE A 94 -32.25 19.32 33.64
C ILE A 94 -32.04 20.40 32.59
N LEU A 95 -31.08 21.31 32.83
CA LEU A 95 -30.79 22.45 31.96
C LEU A 95 -32.03 23.31 31.62
N GLY A 96 -33.01 23.37 32.53
CA GLY A 96 -34.25 24.12 32.35
C GLY A 96 -35.39 23.33 31.68
N GLU A 97 -35.09 22.19 31.07
CA GLU A 97 -36.08 21.29 30.47
C GLU A 97 -36.71 20.35 31.51
N THR A 98 -38.02 20.12 31.38
CA THR A 98 -38.80 19.29 32.30
C THR A 98 -38.97 17.87 31.74
N PHE A 99 -38.56 16.87 32.52
CA PHE A 99 -38.69 15.45 32.20
C PHE A 99 -39.61 14.76 33.20
N LYS A 100 -40.50 13.91 32.69
CA LYS A 100 -41.37 13.05 33.51
C LYS A 100 -40.78 11.64 33.57
N PRO A 101 -40.48 11.11 34.77
CA PRO A 101 -39.98 9.76 34.90
C PRO A 101 -40.97 8.71 34.38
N GLN A 102 -40.45 7.70 33.69
CA GLN A 102 -41.19 6.55 33.19
C GLN A 102 -40.80 5.29 33.99
N MET A 103 -41.76 4.42 34.25
CA MET A 103 -41.49 3.13 34.88
C MET A 103 -41.07 2.13 33.81
N VAL A 104 -39.83 1.65 33.88
CA VAL A 104 -39.30 0.63 32.98
C VAL A 104 -38.95 -0.63 33.76
N PRO A 105 -39.19 -1.83 33.21
CA PRO A 105 -38.78 -3.07 33.83
C PRO A 105 -37.25 -3.16 33.92
N VAL A 106 -36.75 -3.73 35.01
CA VAL A 106 -35.32 -4.02 35.19
C VAL A 106 -34.98 -5.27 34.38
N PRO A 107 -34.08 -5.19 33.38
CA PRO A 107 -33.67 -6.37 32.61
C PRO A 107 -33.02 -7.41 33.53
N ASN A 108 -33.35 -8.69 33.32
CA ASN A 108 -32.77 -9.84 34.03
C ASN A 108 -33.02 -9.89 35.55
N ALA A 109 -34.07 -9.24 36.06
CA ALA A 109 -34.47 -9.39 37.46
C ALA A 109 -35.25 -10.70 37.67
N GLU A 110 -34.97 -11.42 38.77
CA GLU A 110 -35.66 -12.68 39.15
C GLU A 110 -37.15 -12.47 39.50
N LEU A 111 -37.53 -11.23 39.84
CA LEU A 111 -38.90 -10.80 40.11
C LEU A 111 -39.20 -9.56 39.27
N GLU A 112 -40.49 -9.33 38.92
CA GLU A 112 -40.91 -8.11 38.22
C GLU A 112 -40.58 -6.86 39.05
N GLN A 113 -39.45 -6.24 38.71
CA GLN A 113 -38.98 -5.01 39.33
C GLN A 113 -39.02 -3.89 38.30
N PHE A 114 -39.54 -2.75 38.72
CA PHE A 114 -39.60 -1.53 37.92
C PHE A 114 -38.70 -0.47 38.54
N ARG A 115 -37.96 0.21 37.66
CA ARG A 115 -37.18 1.40 37.98
C ARG A 115 -37.80 2.61 37.31
N SER A 116 -37.75 3.73 38.00
CA SER A 116 -38.21 5.01 37.44
C SER A 116 -37.01 5.65 36.75
N VAL A 117 -37.14 5.92 35.45
CA VAL A 117 -36.06 6.48 34.64
C VAL A 117 -36.53 7.70 33.88
N ILE A 118 -35.61 8.61 33.61
CA ILE A 118 -35.76 9.57 32.52
C ILE A 118 -34.78 9.19 31.41
N SER A 119 -35.20 9.40 30.16
CA SER A 119 -34.35 9.19 28.99
C SER A 119 -33.92 10.54 28.44
N LEU A 120 -32.61 10.70 28.26
CA LEU A 120 -32.02 11.87 27.62
C LEU A 120 -31.35 11.44 26.32
N GLU A 121 -31.68 12.13 25.23
CA GLU A 121 -30.95 11.98 23.98
C GLU A 121 -29.69 12.83 24.04
N GLY A 122 -28.55 12.18 23.77
CA GLY A 122 -27.28 12.84 23.57
C GLY A 122 -26.63 12.37 22.27
N GLN A 123 -25.55 13.05 21.91
CA GLN A 123 -24.69 12.64 20.81
C GLN A 123 -23.28 12.42 21.37
N GLU A 124 -22.68 11.30 21.02
CA GLU A 124 -21.29 10.96 21.35
C GLU A 124 -20.45 11.12 20.09
N LEU A 125 -19.33 11.84 20.19
CA LEU A 125 -18.35 11.96 19.11
C LEU A 125 -17.35 10.80 19.18
N PHE A 126 -17.32 9.98 18.15
CA PHE A 126 -16.37 8.91 17.95
C PHE A 126 -15.37 9.28 16.86
N PHE A 127 -14.25 8.57 16.82
CA PHE A 127 -13.33 8.61 15.68
C PHE A 127 -12.99 7.19 15.23
N TYR A 128 -12.78 7.03 13.93
CA TYR A 128 -12.25 5.82 13.31
C TYR A 128 -11.08 6.23 12.41
N GLU A 129 -9.98 5.49 12.50
CA GLU A 129 -8.80 5.66 11.67
C GLU A 129 -8.30 4.31 11.17
N ASP A 130 -7.97 4.23 9.88
CA ASP A 130 -7.32 3.08 9.26
C ASP A 130 -6.13 3.53 8.41
N LYS A 131 -5.13 2.67 8.23
CA LYS A 131 -3.87 2.95 7.52
C LYS A 131 -3.53 1.83 6.56
N ALA A 132 -3.03 2.19 5.39
CA ALA A 132 -2.58 1.26 4.38
C ALA A 132 -1.19 1.65 3.91
N TYR A 133 -0.27 0.69 3.99
CA TYR A 133 1.04 0.76 3.38
C TYR A 133 1.16 -0.41 2.42
N PHE A 134 1.44 -0.13 1.14
CA PHE A 134 1.62 -1.17 0.14
C PHE A 134 2.60 -0.73 -0.95
N ILE A 135 3.22 -1.72 -1.57
CA ILE A 135 4.15 -1.54 -2.67
C ILE A 135 3.64 -2.37 -3.84
N LEU A 136 3.64 -1.78 -5.04
CA LEU A 136 3.31 -2.45 -6.28
C LEU A 136 4.56 -2.67 -7.15
N ASP A 137 4.62 -3.81 -7.82
CA ASP A 137 5.56 -4.03 -8.92
C ASP A 137 5.18 -3.20 -10.17
N GLN A 138 6.01 -3.28 -11.22
CA GLN A 138 5.77 -2.60 -12.50
C GLN A 138 4.45 -2.98 -13.18
N SER A 139 3.91 -4.15 -12.85
CA SER A 139 2.67 -4.70 -13.39
C SER A 139 1.44 -4.32 -12.57
N GLY A 140 1.63 -3.70 -11.40
CA GLY A 140 0.56 -3.29 -10.49
C GLY A 140 0.18 -4.36 -9.46
N ASN A 141 0.97 -5.43 -9.32
CA ASN A 141 0.74 -6.44 -8.29
C ASN A 141 1.37 -5.99 -6.96
N GLU A 142 0.66 -6.21 -5.86
CA GLU A 142 1.19 -5.94 -4.53
C GLU A 142 2.30 -6.92 -4.16
N ILE A 143 3.43 -6.38 -3.68
CA ILE A 143 4.63 -7.14 -3.31
C ILE A 143 5.03 -6.87 -1.86
N SER A 144 5.80 -7.79 -1.27
CA SER A 144 6.34 -7.60 0.08
C SER A 144 7.41 -6.50 0.09
N PRO A 145 7.52 -5.68 1.15
CA PRO A 145 8.60 -4.71 1.29
C PRO A 145 10.00 -5.30 1.17
N ASP A 146 10.19 -6.54 1.62
CA ASP A 146 11.48 -7.26 1.55
C ASP A 146 11.91 -7.56 0.10
N GLN A 147 11.00 -7.46 -0.87
CA GLN A 147 11.29 -7.64 -2.29
C GLN A 147 11.78 -6.35 -2.96
N VAL A 148 11.75 -5.21 -2.26
CA VAL A 148 12.31 -3.95 -2.75
C VAL A 148 13.70 -3.75 -2.14
N PRO A 149 14.76 -3.69 -2.96
CA PRO A 149 16.10 -3.52 -2.44
C PRO A 149 16.29 -2.12 -1.85
N ILE A 150 17.16 -2.01 -0.84
CA ILE A 150 17.44 -0.74 -0.16
C ILE A 150 18.75 -0.14 -0.69
N ALA A 151 18.66 1.02 -1.34
CA ALA A 151 19.80 1.75 -1.87
C ALA A 151 19.67 3.27 -1.70
N PRO A 152 20.80 4.01 -1.77
CA PRO A 152 20.79 5.46 -1.82
C PRO A 152 20.20 5.92 -3.15
N SER A 153 19.55 7.08 -3.15
CA SER A 153 19.02 7.66 -4.36
C SER A 153 20.10 8.36 -5.19
N GLU A 154 19.90 8.37 -6.50
CA GLU A 154 20.63 9.21 -7.45
C GLU A 154 20.36 10.69 -7.19
N ASP A 155 21.37 11.53 -7.37
CA ASP A 155 21.28 12.97 -7.07
C ASP A 155 20.41 13.72 -8.08
N ASN A 156 20.32 13.20 -9.32
CA ASN A 156 19.52 13.78 -10.40
C ASN A 156 18.60 12.75 -11.11
N PRO A 157 17.56 12.22 -10.44
CA PRO A 157 16.70 11.15 -10.96
C PRO A 157 16.07 11.47 -12.33
N LYS A 158 15.56 12.69 -12.50
CA LYS A 158 14.88 13.12 -13.73
C LYS A 158 15.82 13.19 -14.93
N LYS A 159 17.09 13.52 -14.73
CA LYS A 159 18.09 13.58 -15.81
C LYS A 159 18.42 12.16 -16.25
N LEU A 160 18.68 11.27 -15.29
CA LEU A 160 19.00 9.88 -15.55
C LEU A 160 17.88 9.15 -16.30
N LEU A 161 16.63 9.29 -15.85
CA LEU A 161 15.49 8.64 -16.53
C LEU A 161 15.27 9.15 -17.97
N LYS A 162 15.64 10.40 -18.26
CA LYS A 162 15.61 10.92 -19.64
C LYS A 162 16.70 10.29 -20.50
N GLU A 163 17.91 10.11 -19.97
CA GLU A 163 19.01 9.43 -20.66
C GLU A 163 18.69 7.96 -20.93
N PHE A 164 18.03 7.29 -19.99
CA PHE A 164 17.63 5.87 -20.08
C PHE A 164 16.18 5.66 -20.55
N LYS A 165 15.57 6.63 -21.25
CA LYS A 165 14.13 6.59 -21.60
C LYS A 165 13.69 5.31 -22.32
N LYS A 166 14.54 4.75 -23.20
CA LYS A 166 14.27 3.49 -23.93
C LYS A 166 14.51 2.22 -23.08
N LYS A 167 15.22 2.34 -21.96
CA LYS A 167 15.59 1.26 -21.03
C LYS A 167 14.91 1.39 -19.66
N THR A 168 13.91 2.26 -19.57
CA THR A 168 13.08 2.41 -18.37
C THR A 168 11.78 1.67 -18.61
N ALA A 169 11.46 0.69 -17.76
CA ALA A 169 10.17 0.01 -17.85
C ALA A 169 9.04 0.99 -17.49
N ALA A 170 7.95 0.92 -18.25
CA ALA A 170 6.75 1.70 -17.96
C ALA A 170 5.98 1.04 -16.81
N ILE A 171 5.35 1.87 -15.98
CA ILE A 171 4.38 1.41 -14.99
C ILE A 171 3.08 1.15 -15.73
N THR A 172 2.51 -0.03 -15.59
CA THR A 172 1.24 -0.38 -16.24
C THR A 172 0.05 0.32 -15.58
N VAL A 173 0.13 0.54 -14.26
CA VAL A 173 -0.91 1.16 -13.45
C VAL A 173 -0.76 2.69 -13.39
N SER A 174 -1.88 3.39 -13.57
CA SER A 174 -1.98 4.84 -13.47
C SER A 174 -2.04 5.31 -12.02
N ASN A 175 -1.65 6.56 -11.76
CA ASN A 175 -1.81 7.18 -10.44
C ASN A 175 -3.25 7.12 -9.92
N GLN A 176 -4.25 7.24 -10.79
CA GLN A 176 -5.65 7.19 -10.38
C GLN A 176 -6.05 5.80 -9.88
N GLU A 177 -5.57 4.74 -10.54
CA GLU A 177 -5.80 3.35 -10.13
C GLU A 177 -5.12 3.05 -8.79
N VAL A 178 -3.87 3.50 -8.58
CA VAL A 178 -3.16 3.37 -7.30
C VAL A 178 -3.95 3.99 -6.16
N ILE A 179 -4.43 5.22 -6.36
CA ILE A 179 -5.23 5.94 -5.36
C ILE A 179 -6.57 5.23 -5.11
N MET A 180 -7.19 4.68 -6.17
CA MET A 180 -8.42 3.90 -6.03
C MET A 180 -8.21 2.62 -5.22
N MET A 181 -7.07 1.93 -5.39
CA MET A 181 -6.71 0.77 -4.57
C MET A 181 -6.61 1.16 -3.09
N ALA A 182 -5.94 2.26 -2.77
CA ALA A 182 -5.82 2.77 -1.41
C ALA A 182 -7.20 3.12 -0.81
N LYS A 183 -8.05 3.82 -1.56
CA LYS A 183 -9.43 4.14 -1.14
C LYS A 183 -10.26 2.89 -0.87
N THR A 184 -10.15 1.88 -1.73
CA THR A 184 -10.88 0.61 -1.60
C THR A 184 -10.48 -0.14 -0.33
N LYS A 185 -9.20 -0.10 0.03
CA LYS A 185 -8.68 -0.71 1.27
C LYS A 185 -9.18 0.02 2.52
N LEU A 186 -9.26 1.35 2.48
CA LEU A 186 -9.36 2.21 3.66
C LEU A 186 -10.74 2.82 3.94
N ILE A 187 -11.51 3.19 2.91
CA ILE A 187 -12.76 3.94 3.11
C ILE A 187 -13.85 2.96 3.53
N LYS A 188 -13.99 2.80 4.86
CA LYS A 188 -15.00 1.98 5.52
C LYS A 188 -15.64 2.79 6.63
N ARG A 189 -16.76 3.45 6.31
CA ARG A 189 -17.54 4.18 7.32
C ARG A 189 -18.14 3.16 8.31
N PRO A 190 -18.01 3.38 9.63
CA PRO A 190 -18.72 2.59 10.62
C PRO A 190 -20.24 2.60 10.37
N SER A 191 -20.93 1.51 10.72
CA SER A 191 -22.36 1.35 10.42
C SER A 191 -23.27 2.19 11.31
N ASP A 192 -22.75 2.70 12.42
CA ASP A 192 -23.44 3.49 13.44
C ASP A 192 -23.27 5.01 13.27
N VAL A 193 -22.66 5.46 12.17
CA VAL A 193 -22.51 6.88 11.85
C VAL A 193 -23.87 7.55 11.66
N ASP A 194 -24.20 8.51 12.52
CA ASP A 194 -25.38 9.38 12.34
C ASP A 194 -25.02 10.69 11.62
N THR A 195 -23.97 11.37 12.07
CA THR A 195 -23.54 12.65 11.50
C THR A 195 -22.03 12.70 11.44
N ILE A 196 -21.49 13.06 10.28
CA ILE A 196 -20.05 13.20 10.09
C ILE A 196 -19.63 14.61 10.52
N ASP A 197 -18.71 14.70 11.48
CA ASP A 197 -18.09 15.97 11.89
C ASP A 197 -16.93 16.31 10.95
N LYS A 198 -16.04 15.33 10.74
CA LYS A 198 -14.88 15.46 9.87
C LYS A 198 -14.54 14.15 9.20
N GLU A 199 -14.21 14.20 7.92
CA GLU A 199 -13.77 13.02 7.17
C GLU A 199 -12.66 13.40 6.20
N ILE A 200 -11.60 12.60 6.16
CA ILE A 200 -10.48 12.83 5.24
C ILE A 200 -9.83 11.52 4.82
N PHE A 201 -9.58 11.41 3.52
CA PHE A 201 -8.65 10.45 2.95
C PHE A 201 -7.34 11.15 2.64
N GLN A 202 -6.22 10.62 3.13
CA GLN A 202 -4.90 11.21 2.98
C GLN A 202 -3.90 10.20 2.44
N VAL A 203 -3.15 10.60 1.40
CA VAL A 203 -1.95 9.88 0.96
C VAL A 203 -0.75 10.66 1.45
N ASN A 204 -0.06 10.12 2.45
CA ASN A 204 1.12 10.73 3.06
C ASN A 204 2.34 10.59 2.14
N GLU A 205 2.49 9.40 1.54
CA GLU A 205 3.57 9.10 0.62
C GLU A 205 3.05 8.40 -0.64
N HIS A 206 3.51 8.90 -1.78
CA HIS A 206 3.33 8.29 -3.08
C HIS A 206 4.65 8.43 -3.81
N ALA A 207 5.37 7.32 -3.99
CA ALA A 207 6.70 7.33 -4.59
C ALA A 207 6.80 6.28 -5.69
N ILE A 208 7.46 6.64 -6.79
CA ILE A 208 7.90 5.70 -7.82
C ILE A 208 9.40 5.50 -7.62
N ILE A 209 9.80 4.27 -7.31
CA ILE A 209 11.18 3.86 -7.06
C ILE A 209 11.69 3.08 -8.26
N TYR A 210 12.67 3.62 -8.98
CA TYR A 210 13.32 2.95 -10.11
C TYR A 210 14.57 2.21 -9.64
N ASN A 211 14.51 0.89 -9.68
CA ASN A 211 15.61 0.00 -9.33
C ASN A 211 16.44 -0.35 -10.59
N PRO A 212 17.78 -0.19 -10.58
CA PRO A 212 18.62 -0.61 -11.69
C PRO A 212 18.66 -2.13 -11.82
N ILE A 213 18.38 -2.66 -13.00
CA ILE A 213 18.51 -4.08 -13.34
C ILE A 213 19.44 -4.23 -14.53
N TYR A 214 20.48 -5.06 -14.40
CA TYR A 214 21.32 -5.43 -15.53
C TYR A 214 20.73 -6.62 -16.26
N ILE A 215 20.55 -6.50 -17.57
CA ILE A 215 20.11 -7.59 -18.44
C ILE A 215 21.32 -8.03 -19.27
N ILE A 216 21.78 -9.25 -19.05
CA ILE A 216 22.89 -9.85 -19.80
C ILE A 216 22.31 -10.80 -20.83
N THR A 217 22.60 -10.56 -22.10
CA THR A 217 22.19 -11.43 -23.21
C THR A 217 23.35 -12.31 -23.60
N PHE A 218 23.14 -13.62 -23.57
CA PHE A 218 24.09 -14.64 -24.01
C PHE A 218 23.62 -15.24 -25.33
N ARG A 219 24.57 -15.61 -26.20
CA ARG A 219 24.29 -16.35 -27.43
C ARG A 219 25.26 -17.51 -27.57
N ASN A 220 24.71 -18.69 -27.85
CA ASN A 220 25.50 -19.83 -28.28
C ASN A 220 25.83 -19.66 -29.77
N VAL A 221 27.11 -19.63 -30.14
CA VAL A 221 27.52 -19.37 -31.53
C VAL A 221 27.18 -20.50 -32.48
N ASN A 222 27.12 -21.72 -31.97
CA ASN A 222 26.85 -22.95 -32.74
C ASN A 222 25.35 -23.10 -33.01
N THR A 223 24.51 -22.89 -32.00
CA THR A 223 23.05 -23.08 -32.12
C THR A 223 22.30 -21.79 -32.45
N LYS A 224 22.95 -20.62 -32.32
CA LYS A 224 22.35 -19.28 -32.37
C LYS A 224 21.28 -19.03 -31.30
N GLU A 225 21.12 -19.92 -30.33
CA GLU A 225 20.19 -19.78 -29.21
C GLU A 225 20.62 -18.62 -28.31
N GLU A 226 19.67 -17.75 -27.96
CA GLU A 226 19.88 -16.64 -27.03
C GLU A 226 19.17 -16.88 -25.71
N LYS A 227 19.84 -16.49 -24.61
CA LYS A 227 19.28 -16.52 -23.26
C LYS A 227 19.62 -15.23 -22.54
N THR A 228 18.73 -14.77 -21.67
CA THR A 228 18.95 -13.57 -20.87
C THR A 228 18.99 -13.91 -19.40
N VAL A 229 19.81 -13.17 -18.65
CA VAL A 229 19.84 -13.18 -17.19
C VAL A 229 19.65 -11.76 -16.71
N ARG A 230 18.87 -11.62 -15.65
CA ARG A 230 18.64 -10.34 -14.97
C ARG A 230 19.40 -10.37 -13.66
N ILE A 231 20.12 -9.29 -13.37
CA ILE A 231 20.88 -9.10 -12.14
C ILE A 231 20.38 -7.82 -11.48
N ASP A 232 20.03 -7.90 -10.20
CA ASP A 232 19.68 -6.74 -9.42
C ASP A 232 20.90 -5.83 -9.25
N GLY A 233 20.77 -4.57 -9.70
CA GLY A 233 21.84 -3.59 -9.70
C GLY A 233 22.14 -2.99 -8.33
N VAL A 234 21.41 -3.37 -7.27
CA VAL A 234 21.63 -2.99 -5.87
C VAL A 234 22.20 -4.16 -5.06
N THR A 235 21.66 -5.37 -5.22
CA THR A 235 22.06 -6.54 -4.42
C THR A 235 23.07 -7.46 -5.10
N ALA A 236 23.25 -7.34 -6.42
CA ALA A 236 24.01 -8.26 -7.27
C ALA A 236 23.39 -9.67 -7.42
N ASP A 237 22.18 -9.90 -6.92
CA ASP A 237 21.50 -11.18 -7.03
C ASP A 237 20.98 -11.43 -8.45
N VAL A 238 21.02 -12.68 -8.89
CA VAL A 238 20.35 -13.11 -10.11
C VAL A 238 18.86 -13.22 -9.84
N ILE A 239 18.04 -12.50 -10.64
CA ILE A 239 16.59 -12.47 -10.52
C ILE A 239 15.95 -13.12 -11.76
N GLN A 240 14.86 -13.88 -11.56
CA GLN A 240 14.10 -14.52 -12.64
C GLN A 240 13.13 -13.54 -13.30
#